data_AF-A0A920YS57-F1
#
_entry.id   AF-A0A920YS57-F1
#
_cell.length_a   1.000
_cell.length_b   1.000
_cell.length_c   1.000
_cell.angle_alpha   90.00
_cell.angle_beta   90.00
_cell.angle_gamma   90.00
#
_symmetry.space_group_name_H-M   'P 1'
#
loop_
_entity.id
_entity.type
_entity.pdbx_description
1 polymer ?
#
loop_
_entity_poly.entity_id
_entity_poly.type
_entity_poly.pdbx_seq_one_letter_code
_entity_poly.pdbx_strand_id
1 'polypeptide(L)'
;MITKKNIVLGILMLILLATTIFASCGGKCMRPEKILSNFSKLIENGKLDNLSLTIYYIDPLVLTRAPLSVDDLINFSSVRKIVIDDIDVEKHIDLLKQITNTNLKPVKNKSRIDARLYYFFETEKQGKILDVAMWGDDASIFVNGIEVEENDIFYTVVKPFLSEDELKDLEGYLVKVD
;
A
#
# COMPACT_ATOMS: atom_id res chain seq x y z
N MET A 1 -39.21 31.91 23.18
CA MET A 1 -38.35 31.57 24.33
C MET A 1 -37.54 30.34 23.96
N ILE A 2 -36.40 30.52 23.28
CA ILE A 2 -35.50 29.41 22.95
C ILE A 2 -34.88 28.98 24.29
N THR A 3 -35.32 27.84 24.80
CA THR A 3 -34.86 27.30 26.07
C THR A 3 -33.36 27.02 25.96
N LYS A 4 -32.57 27.47 26.96
CA LYS A 4 -31.10 27.28 27.03
C LYS A 4 -30.66 25.85 26.68
N LYS A 5 -31.51 24.86 26.97
CA LYS A 5 -31.32 23.44 26.65
C LYS A 5 -31.18 23.15 25.14
N ASN A 6 -31.92 23.85 24.28
CA ASN A 6 -31.85 23.66 22.82
C ASN A 6 -30.57 24.29 22.23
N ILE A 7 -30.09 25.37 22.83
CA ILE A 7 -28.81 26.01 22.44
C ILE A 7 -27.63 25.12 22.84
N VAL A 8 -27.65 24.56 24.05
CA VAL A 8 -26.61 23.63 24.53
C VAL A 8 -26.57 22.36 23.67
N LEU A 9 -27.73 21.80 23.30
CA LEU A 9 -27.81 20.61 22.46
C LEU A 9 -27.29 20.87 21.04
N GLY A 10 -27.59 22.04 20.46
CA GLY A 10 -27.07 22.45 19.16
C GLY A 10 -25.56 22.61 19.16
N ILE A 11 -24.99 23.22 20.20
CA ILE A 11 -23.54 23.36 20.36
C ILE A 11 -22.86 22.00 20.54
N LEU A 12 -23.45 21.09 21.32
CA LEU A 12 -22.92 19.74 21.53
C LEU A 12 -22.87 18.94 20.23
N MET A 13 -23.92 19.01 19.40
CA MET A 13 -23.97 18.37 18.08
C MET A 13 -22.93 18.94 17.12
N LEU A 14 -22.69 20.26 17.15
CA LEU A 14 -21.69 20.94 16.32
C LEU A 14 -20.26 20.55 16.71
N ILE A 15 -20.00 20.38 18.02
CA ILE A 15 -18.72 19.88 18.54
C ILE A 15 -18.52 18.41 18.12
N LEU A 16 -19.55 17.57 18.21
CA LEU A 16 -19.49 16.17 17.76
C LEU A 16 -19.17 16.08 16.27
N LEU A 17 -19.85 16.88 15.43
CA LEU A 17 -19.60 16.94 13.99
C LEU A 17 -18.16 17.41 13.67
N ALA A 18 -17.67 18.43 14.39
CA ALA A 18 -16.31 18.91 14.24
C ALA A 18 -15.28 17.83 14.63
N THR A 19 -15.51 17.09 15.72
CA THR A 19 -14.60 16.00 16.13
C THR A 19 -14.56 14.86 15.12
N THR A 20 -15.66 14.54 14.44
CA THR A 20 -15.66 13.53 13.38
C THR A 20 -14.88 13.96 12.14
N ILE A 21 -14.90 15.27 11.80
CA ILE A 21 -14.13 15.81 10.67
C ILE A 21 -12.62 15.81 10.99
N PHE A 22 -12.24 16.15 12.21
CA PHE A 22 -10.82 16.13 12.62
C PHE A 22 -10.27 14.71 12.86
N ALA A 23 -11.10 13.74 13.26
CA ALA A 23 -10.70 12.34 13.40
C ALA A 23 -10.56 11.61 12.06
N SER A 24 -11.16 12.13 10.98
CA SER A 24 -11.03 11.57 9.62
C SER A 24 -9.68 11.85 8.96
N CYS A 25 -8.80 12.64 9.58
CA CYS A 25 -7.40 12.79 9.17
C CYS A 25 -6.50 11.81 9.94
N GLY A 26 -6.85 10.52 9.91
CA GLY A 26 -6.08 9.44 10.54
C GLY A 26 -4.80 9.04 9.80
N GLY A 27 -4.58 9.56 8.60
CA GLY A 27 -3.30 9.42 7.90
C GLY A 27 -2.36 10.52 8.34
N LYS A 28 -1.40 10.22 9.22
CA LYS A 28 -0.17 11.04 9.27
C LYS A 28 0.30 11.16 7.83
N CYS A 29 0.31 12.36 7.26
CA CYS A 29 0.94 12.65 5.96
C CYS A 29 2.45 12.46 6.11
N MET A 30 2.89 11.22 6.28
CA MET A 30 4.27 10.83 6.39
C MET A 30 4.82 10.99 5.00
N ARG A 31 5.74 11.94 4.78
CA ARG A 31 6.32 12.11 3.44
C ARG A 31 6.89 10.77 2.97
N PRO A 32 6.70 10.38 1.70
CA PRO A 32 7.20 9.10 1.20
C PRO A 32 8.71 8.92 1.44
N GLU A 33 9.46 10.02 1.35
CA GLU A 33 10.89 10.12 1.71
C GLU A 33 11.20 9.63 3.13
N LYS A 34 10.34 9.96 4.10
CA LYS A 34 10.51 9.55 5.50
C LYS A 34 10.24 8.06 5.68
N ILE A 35 9.28 7.51 4.93
CA ILE A 35 8.95 6.08 4.94
C ILE A 35 10.13 5.29 4.38
N LEU A 36 10.60 5.64 3.19
CA LEU A 36 11.75 4.97 2.59
C LEU A 36 13.02 5.17 3.41
N SER A 37 13.23 6.33 4.03
CA SER A 37 14.37 6.56 4.93
C SER A 37 14.31 5.66 6.16
N ASN A 38 13.12 5.46 6.74
CA ASN A 38 12.97 4.54 7.87
C ASN A 38 13.24 3.10 7.42
N PHE A 39 12.72 2.69 6.27
CA PHE A 39 12.98 1.37 5.71
C PHE A 39 14.47 1.15 5.39
N SER A 40 15.13 2.14 4.77
CA SER A 40 16.58 2.14 4.50
C SER A 40 17.38 1.93 5.78
N LYS A 41 17.03 2.64 6.85
CA LYS A 41 17.70 2.48 8.16
C LYS A 41 17.52 1.10 8.75
N LEU A 42 16.38 0.43 8.52
CA LEU A 42 16.19 -0.94 8.99
C LEU A 42 17.11 -1.90 8.23
N ILE A 43 17.22 -1.71 6.91
CA ILE A 43 18.11 -2.49 6.06
C ILE A 43 19.58 -2.25 6.43
N GLU A 44 20.01 -0.99 6.53
CA GLU A 44 21.40 -0.61 6.83
C GLU A 44 21.86 -1.08 8.21
N ASN A 45 20.98 -1.06 9.22
CA ASN A 45 21.31 -1.48 10.56
C ASN A 45 21.28 -3.01 10.76
N GLY A 46 20.98 -3.78 9.70
CA GLY A 46 20.78 -5.23 9.80
C GLY A 46 19.65 -5.61 10.75
N LYS A 47 18.71 -4.70 11.01
CA LYS A 47 17.57 -4.91 11.92
C LYS A 47 16.39 -5.50 11.15
N LEU A 48 16.70 -6.50 10.33
CA LEU A 48 15.73 -7.20 9.51
C LEU A 48 15.41 -8.58 10.08
N ASP A 49 15.76 -8.85 11.35
CA ASP A 49 15.34 -10.06 12.04
C ASP A 49 13.83 -10.29 11.77
N ASN A 50 13.52 -11.43 11.17
CA ASN A 50 12.16 -11.86 10.86
C ASN A 50 11.43 -10.91 9.89
N LEU A 51 12.15 -10.34 8.90
CA LEU A 51 11.56 -9.56 7.80
C LEU A 51 10.84 -10.50 6.83
N SER A 52 9.51 -10.46 6.83
CA SER A 52 8.72 -11.23 5.87
C SER A 52 8.10 -10.34 4.81
N LEU A 53 7.75 -10.96 3.68
CA LEU A 53 7.00 -10.34 2.60
C LEU A 53 5.69 -11.10 2.42
N THR A 54 4.58 -10.38 2.37
CA THR A 54 3.30 -10.94 1.93
C THR A 54 2.84 -10.26 0.66
N ILE A 55 2.43 -11.05 -0.33
CA ILE A 55 1.92 -10.59 -1.63
C ILE A 55 0.48 -11.09 -1.78
N TYR A 56 -0.41 -10.20 -2.20
CA TYR A 56 -1.79 -10.46 -2.58
C TYR A 56 -2.00 -9.99 -4.01
N TYR A 57 -2.59 -10.83 -4.84
CA TYR A 57 -2.97 -10.40 -6.18
C TYR A 57 -4.20 -11.15 -6.68
N ILE A 58 -4.89 -10.57 -7.66
CA ILE A 58 -5.92 -11.25 -8.45
C ILE A 58 -5.45 -11.37 -9.89
N ASP A 59 -5.99 -12.36 -10.60
CA ASP A 59 -5.75 -12.52 -12.03
C ASP A 59 -6.34 -11.32 -12.82
N PRO A 60 -5.63 -10.74 -13.80
CA PRO A 60 -6.14 -9.64 -14.64
C PRO A 60 -7.48 -9.89 -15.31
N LEU A 61 -7.82 -11.16 -15.57
CA LEU A 61 -9.09 -11.56 -16.17
C LEU A 61 -10.27 -11.49 -15.19
N VAL A 62 -10.00 -11.29 -13.89
CA VAL A 62 -11.02 -11.13 -12.87
C VAL A 62 -11.59 -9.72 -12.91
N LEU A 63 -12.81 -9.62 -13.45
CA LEU A 63 -13.57 -8.38 -13.47
C LEU A 63 -14.08 -8.02 -12.08
N THR A 64 -13.84 -6.78 -11.68
CA THR A 64 -14.39 -6.21 -10.44
C THR A 64 -15.52 -5.26 -10.80
N ARG A 65 -16.53 -5.16 -9.91
CA ARG A 65 -17.66 -4.24 -10.11
C ARG A 65 -17.33 -2.79 -9.76
N ALA A 66 -16.25 -2.60 -9.01
CA ALA A 66 -15.76 -1.31 -8.55
C ALA A 66 -14.26 -1.42 -8.25
N PRO A 67 -13.54 -0.28 -8.21
CA PRO A 67 -12.18 -0.20 -7.68
C PRO A 67 -12.03 -0.86 -6.31
N LEU A 68 -11.05 -1.74 -6.16
CA LEU A 68 -10.78 -2.44 -4.90
C LEU A 68 -9.94 -1.57 -3.96
N SER A 69 -10.36 -1.43 -2.70
CA SER A 69 -9.44 -1.03 -1.65
C SER A 69 -8.44 -2.16 -1.34
N VAL A 70 -7.39 -1.86 -0.57
CA VAL A 70 -6.46 -2.90 -0.08
C VAL A 70 -7.20 -3.97 0.73
N ASP A 71 -8.12 -3.55 1.60
CA ASP A 71 -8.89 -4.48 2.41
C ASP A 71 -9.84 -5.32 1.55
N ASP A 72 -10.46 -4.72 0.53
CA ASP A 72 -11.32 -5.46 -0.41
C ASP A 72 -10.51 -6.51 -1.20
N LEU A 73 -9.29 -6.16 -1.64
CA LEU A 73 -8.40 -7.09 -2.34
C LEU A 73 -8.01 -8.27 -1.44
N ILE A 74 -7.57 -8.00 -0.20
CA ILE A 74 -7.14 -9.05 0.75
C ILE A 74 -8.28 -10.02 1.06
N ASN A 75 -9.53 -9.54 1.08
CA ASN A 75 -10.71 -10.34 1.36
C ASN A 75 -11.43 -10.83 0.07
N PHE A 76 -10.83 -10.60 -1.10
CA PHE A 76 -11.46 -10.95 -2.38
C PHE A 76 -11.49 -12.47 -2.58
N SER A 77 -12.59 -13.00 -3.11
CA SER A 77 -12.81 -14.46 -3.17
C SER A 77 -11.79 -15.22 -4.01
N SER A 78 -11.20 -14.57 -5.01
CA SER A 78 -10.20 -15.14 -5.91
C SER A 78 -8.80 -14.58 -5.68
N VAL A 79 -8.54 -13.94 -4.53
CA VAL A 79 -7.21 -13.43 -4.21
C VAL A 79 -6.25 -14.60 -4.02
N ARG A 80 -5.07 -14.47 -4.64
CA ARG A 80 -3.92 -15.33 -4.38
C ARG A 80 -3.05 -14.64 -3.34
N LYS A 81 -2.64 -15.40 -2.33
CA LYS A 81 -1.77 -14.94 -1.25
C LYS A 81 -0.48 -15.74 -1.26
N ILE A 82 0.64 -15.04 -1.26
CA ILE A 82 1.98 -15.61 -1.15
C ILE A 82 2.62 -15.03 0.12
N VAL A 83 3.21 -15.89 0.93
CA VAL A 83 3.94 -15.50 2.14
C VAL A 83 5.37 -15.99 1.97
N ILE A 84 6.33 -15.08 2.08
CA ILE A 84 7.75 -15.34 1.94
C ILE A 84 8.40 -15.08 3.29
N ASP A 85 9.18 -16.06 3.73
CA ASP A 85 9.91 -15.98 4.98
C ASP A 85 11.15 -15.07 4.89
N ASP A 86 11.75 -14.83 6.04
CA ASP A 86 12.90 -13.97 6.20
C ASP A 86 14.14 -14.46 5.44
N ILE A 87 14.38 -15.77 5.42
CA ILE A 87 15.53 -16.36 4.74
C ILE A 87 15.47 -16.08 3.23
N ASP A 88 14.29 -16.21 2.63
CA ASP A 88 14.11 -15.96 1.21
C ASP A 88 14.11 -14.46 0.88
N VAL A 89 13.55 -13.60 1.73
CA VAL A 89 13.64 -12.14 1.57
C VAL A 89 15.08 -11.65 1.65
N GLU A 90 15.89 -12.17 2.59
CA GLU A 90 17.29 -11.77 2.77
C GLU A 90 18.17 -12.05 1.54
N LYS A 91 17.90 -13.13 0.79
CA LYS A 91 18.61 -13.44 -0.46
C LYS A 91 18.47 -12.34 -1.51
N HIS A 92 17.41 -11.54 -1.43
CA HIS A 92 17.08 -10.48 -2.36
C HIS A 92 17.21 -9.08 -1.75
N ILE A 93 17.95 -8.94 -0.65
CA ILE A 93 18.05 -7.68 0.11
C ILE A 93 18.57 -6.50 -0.72
N ASP A 94 19.43 -6.75 -1.71
CA ASP A 94 19.97 -5.70 -2.58
C ASP A 94 18.90 -5.09 -3.50
N LEU A 95 17.85 -5.84 -3.84
CA LEU A 95 16.68 -5.30 -4.55
C LEU A 95 15.86 -4.39 -3.64
N LEU A 96 15.75 -4.73 -2.35
CA LEU A 96 15.06 -3.87 -1.37
C LEU A 96 15.78 -2.53 -1.16
N LYS A 97 17.11 -2.52 -1.21
CA LYS A 97 17.92 -1.28 -1.18
C LYS A 97 17.65 -0.38 -2.40
N GLN A 98 17.24 -0.94 -3.54
CA GLN A 98 16.91 -0.13 -4.72
C GLN A 98 15.59 0.62 -4.52
N ILE A 99 14.58 0.01 -3.87
CA ILE A 99 13.36 0.72 -3.47
C ILE A 99 13.71 1.90 -2.55
N THR A 100 14.56 1.69 -1.54
CA THR A 100 14.87 2.77 -0.58
C THR A 100 15.66 3.93 -1.20
N ASN A 101 16.41 3.66 -2.26
CA ASN A 101 17.13 4.67 -3.03
C ASN A 101 16.28 5.33 -4.11
N THR A 102 15.05 4.88 -4.33
CA THR A 102 14.16 5.47 -5.33
C THR A 102 13.64 6.82 -4.84
N ASN A 103 13.73 7.84 -5.69
CA ASN A 103 13.14 9.14 -5.39
C ASN A 103 11.62 9.09 -5.64
N LEU A 104 10.85 8.98 -4.56
CA LEU A 104 9.40 8.98 -4.64
C LEU A 104 8.88 10.38 -4.98
N LYS A 105 8.20 10.48 -6.11
CA LYS A 105 7.54 11.71 -6.54
C LYS A 105 6.04 11.55 -6.36
N PRO A 106 5.43 12.20 -5.36
CA PRO A 106 3.98 12.18 -5.22
C PRO A 106 3.32 12.79 -6.45
N VAL A 107 2.20 12.19 -6.90
CA VAL A 107 1.39 12.79 -7.96
C VAL A 107 0.67 14.04 -7.46
N LYS A 108 0.36 14.97 -8.37
CA LYS A 108 -0.38 16.20 -8.04
C LYS A 108 -1.87 15.95 -7.80
N ASN A 109 -2.48 15.16 -8.67
CA ASN A 109 -3.88 14.80 -8.61
C ASN A 109 -3.97 13.33 -8.24
N LYS A 110 -4.63 13.02 -7.14
CA LYS A 110 -4.72 11.64 -6.66
C LYS A 110 -5.81 10.88 -7.39
N SER A 111 -5.47 9.69 -7.84
CA SER A 111 -6.39 8.68 -8.32
C SER A 111 -7.09 8.01 -7.14
N ARG A 112 -8.18 7.30 -7.44
CA ARG A 112 -8.79 6.40 -6.47
C ARG A 112 -7.92 5.14 -6.37
N ILE A 113 -7.81 4.57 -5.18
CA ILE A 113 -7.17 3.26 -5.05
C ILE A 113 -8.03 2.20 -5.76
N ASP A 114 -7.39 1.47 -6.67
CA ASP A 114 -7.90 0.25 -7.28
C ASP A 114 -6.77 -0.78 -7.21
N ALA A 115 -6.73 -1.56 -6.13
CA ALA A 115 -5.63 -2.48 -5.86
C ALA A 115 -5.86 -3.81 -6.59
N ARG A 116 -4.93 -4.17 -7.48
CA ARG A 116 -4.90 -5.49 -8.15
C ARG A 116 -3.74 -6.36 -7.68
N LEU A 117 -2.64 -5.69 -7.35
CA LEU A 117 -1.49 -6.25 -6.65
C LEU A 117 -1.27 -5.42 -5.38
N TYR A 118 -1.12 -6.09 -4.26
CA TYR A 118 -0.75 -5.50 -2.98
C TYR A 118 0.33 -6.34 -2.32
N TYR A 119 1.38 -5.71 -1.84
CA TYR A 119 2.37 -6.40 -1.02
C TYR A 119 2.85 -5.53 0.12
N PHE A 120 3.36 -6.16 1.16
CA PHE A 120 4.01 -5.45 2.24
C PHE A 120 5.13 -6.24 2.88
N PHE A 121 6.11 -5.50 3.35
CA PHE A 121 7.16 -5.96 4.21
C PHE A 121 6.77 -5.71 5.66
N GLU A 122 7.00 -6.70 6.51
CA GLU A 122 6.80 -6.56 7.95
C GLU A 122 7.90 -7.25 8.75
N THR A 123 8.10 -6.76 9.96
CA THR A 123 8.93 -7.43 10.97
C THR A 123 8.07 -7.72 12.18
N GLU A 124 8.35 -8.80 12.91
CA GLU A 124 7.62 -9.12 14.14
C GLU A 124 7.63 -7.97 15.16
N LYS A 125 8.72 -7.20 15.21
CA LYS A 125 8.91 -6.12 16.19
C LYS A 125 8.18 -4.82 15.84
N GLN A 126 8.08 -4.47 14.56
CA GLN A 126 7.55 -3.17 14.13
C GLN A 126 6.23 -3.29 13.34
N GLY A 127 5.80 -4.52 13.04
CA GLY A 127 4.72 -4.77 12.11
C GLY A 127 5.11 -4.33 10.70
N LYS A 128 4.12 -3.84 9.96
CA LYS A 128 4.25 -3.37 8.58
C LYS A 128 5.17 -2.15 8.48
N ILE A 129 6.23 -2.25 7.69
CA ILE A 129 7.25 -1.20 7.51
C ILE A 129 7.17 -0.53 6.14
N LEU A 130 6.78 -1.26 5.10
CA LEU A 130 6.57 -0.77 3.74
C LEU A 130 5.41 -1.55 3.13
N ASP A 131 4.51 -0.85 2.44
CA ASP A 131 3.46 -1.47 1.66
C ASP A 131 3.24 -0.77 0.34
N VAL A 132 2.86 -1.54 -0.67
CA VAL A 132 2.65 -1.06 -2.02
C VAL A 132 1.38 -1.67 -2.58
N ALA A 133 0.48 -0.82 -3.08
CA ALA A 133 -0.71 -1.22 -3.84
C ALA A 133 -0.62 -0.66 -5.26
N MET A 134 -0.94 -1.45 -6.28
CA MET A 134 -0.83 -1.03 -7.68
C MET A 134 -1.83 -1.66 -8.65
N TRP A 135 -1.86 -1.08 -9.86
CA TRP A 135 -2.34 -1.66 -11.12
C TRP A 135 -3.84 -1.82 -11.36
N GLY A 136 -4.67 -1.06 -10.65
CA GLY A 136 -6.05 -0.89 -11.09
C GLY A 136 -6.18 -0.07 -12.36
N ASP A 137 -7.41 0.32 -12.69
CA ASP A 137 -7.77 0.97 -13.97
C ASP A 137 -6.89 2.20 -14.30
N ASP A 138 -6.47 2.96 -13.28
CA ASP A 138 -5.64 4.16 -13.45
C ASP A 138 -4.12 3.88 -13.51
N ALA A 139 -3.71 2.60 -13.48
CA ALA A 139 -2.31 2.16 -13.33
C ALA A 139 -1.56 2.84 -12.16
N SER A 140 -2.31 3.30 -11.16
CA SER A 140 -1.77 4.07 -10.03
C SER A 140 -0.97 3.18 -9.08
N ILE A 141 0.05 3.76 -8.45
CA ILE A 141 0.90 3.09 -7.46
C ILE A 141 0.85 3.87 -6.16
N PHE A 142 0.49 3.19 -5.07
CA PHE A 142 0.44 3.74 -3.73
C PHE A 142 1.51 3.08 -2.86
N VAL A 143 2.40 3.88 -2.28
CA VAL A 143 3.40 3.44 -1.30
C VAL A 143 3.01 3.96 0.07
N ASN A 144 2.72 3.06 1.01
CA ASN A 144 2.17 3.37 2.34
C ASN A 144 1.00 4.37 2.27
N GLY A 145 0.09 4.16 1.32
CA GLY A 145 -1.09 5.00 1.09
C GLY A 145 -0.84 6.34 0.39
N ILE A 146 0.38 6.59 -0.10
CA ILE A 146 0.71 7.80 -0.89
C ILE A 146 0.92 7.40 -2.33
N GLU A 147 0.11 7.99 -3.22
CA GLU A 147 0.26 7.80 -4.65
C GLU A 147 1.52 8.49 -5.16
N VAL A 148 2.31 7.73 -5.93
CA VAL A 148 3.58 8.16 -6.52
C VAL A 148 3.54 7.97 -8.03
N GLU A 149 4.38 8.72 -8.74
CA GLU A 149 4.61 8.52 -10.17
C GLU A 149 4.99 7.05 -10.46
N GLU A 150 4.54 6.54 -11.61
CA GLU A 150 4.82 5.19 -12.07
C GLU A 150 6.32 4.89 -12.07
N ASN A 151 6.69 3.73 -11.53
CA ASN A 151 8.07 3.27 -11.49
C ASN A 151 8.13 1.74 -11.44
N ASP A 152 8.83 1.15 -12.41
CA ASP A 152 8.97 -0.30 -12.56
C ASP A 152 9.64 -0.98 -11.35
N ILE A 153 10.35 -0.23 -10.50
CA ILE A 153 11.04 -0.79 -9.34
C ILE A 153 10.08 -1.53 -8.40
N PHE A 154 8.85 -1.03 -8.27
CA PHE A 154 7.89 -1.60 -7.33
C PHE A 154 7.39 -2.97 -7.79
N TYR A 155 7.32 -3.22 -9.09
CA TYR A 155 7.08 -4.57 -9.61
C TYR A 155 8.37 -5.40 -9.61
N THR A 156 9.48 -4.81 -10.06
CA THR A 156 10.79 -5.47 -10.15
C THR A 156 11.23 -6.14 -8.86
N VAL A 157 10.95 -5.51 -7.70
CA VAL A 157 11.30 -6.08 -6.40
C VAL A 157 10.49 -7.33 -6.04
N VAL A 158 9.25 -7.45 -6.50
CA VAL A 158 8.44 -8.63 -6.17
C VAL A 158 8.66 -9.79 -7.13
N LYS A 159 9.10 -9.55 -8.38
CA LYS A 159 9.30 -10.59 -9.40
C LYS A 159 10.10 -11.82 -8.93
N PRO A 160 11.21 -11.70 -8.18
CA PRO A 160 12.00 -12.87 -7.77
C PRO A 160 11.28 -13.82 -6.82
N PHE A 161 10.20 -13.35 -6.19
CA PHE A 161 9.41 -14.13 -5.22
C PHE A 161 8.21 -14.83 -5.86
N LEU A 162 8.07 -14.70 -7.18
CA LEU A 162 6.95 -15.24 -7.94
C LEU A 162 7.43 -16.40 -8.80
N SER A 163 6.62 -17.44 -8.87
CA SER A 163 6.75 -18.53 -9.83
C SER A 163 6.48 -18.04 -11.27
N GLU A 164 6.84 -18.86 -12.25
CA GLU A 164 6.59 -18.54 -13.67
C GLU A 164 5.11 -18.32 -13.98
N ASP A 165 4.22 -19.10 -13.36
CA ASP A 165 2.77 -18.96 -13.53
C ASP A 165 2.25 -17.64 -12.93
N GLU A 166 2.74 -17.27 -11.73
CA GLU A 166 2.36 -16.02 -11.06
C GLU A 166 2.89 -14.79 -11.82
N LEU A 167 4.10 -14.87 -12.36
CA LEU A 167 4.66 -13.84 -13.24
C LEU A 167 3.80 -13.67 -14.49
N LYS A 168 3.40 -14.77 -15.12
CA LYS A 168 2.56 -14.75 -16.31
C LYS A 168 1.19 -14.14 -16.03
N ASP A 169 0.58 -14.45 -14.89
CA ASP A 169 -0.67 -13.82 -14.46
C ASP A 169 -0.48 -12.30 -14.35
N LEU A 170 0.57 -11.85 -13.65
CA LEU A 170 0.82 -10.43 -13.42
C LEU A 170 1.25 -9.64 -14.66
N GLU A 171 1.91 -10.28 -15.63
CA GLU A 171 2.27 -9.66 -16.90
C GLU A 171 1.05 -9.18 -17.69
N GLY A 172 -0.13 -9.75 -17.45
CA GLY A 172 -1.38 -9.25 -18.02
C GLY A 172 -1.73 -7.81 -17.60
N TYR A 173 -1.21 -7.33 -16.46
CA TYR A 173 -1.35 -5.91 -16.05
C TYR A 173 -0.39 -4.96 -16.77
N LEU A 174 0.67 -5.47 -17.38
CA LEU A 174 1.66 -4.66 -18.10
C LEU A 174 1.27 -4.38 -19.55
N VAL A 175 0.28 -5.11 -20.07
CA VAL A 175 -0.23 -4.91 -21.42
C VAL A 175 -1.07 -3.63 -21.44
N LYS A 176 -0.45 -2.52 -21.88
CA LYS A 176 -1.19 -1.29 -22.18
C LYS A 176 -2.19 -1.59 -23.29
N VAL A 177 -3.47 -1.43 -22.99
CA VAL A 177 -4.51 -1.38 -24.02
C VAL A 177 -4.42 0.01 -24.63
N ASP A 178 -3.75 0.10 -25.78
CA ASP A 178 -3.67 1.31 -26.62
C ASP A 178 -5.05 1.75 -27.14
#